data_AF-A0A1Y1KAE4-F1
#
_entry.id   AF-A0A1Y1KAE4-F1
#
_cell.length_a   1.000
_cell.length_b   1.000
_cell.length_c   1.000
_cell.angle_alpha   90.00
_cell.angle_beta   90.00
_cell.angle_gamma   90.00
#
_symmetry.space_group_name_H-M   'P 1'
#
loop_
_entity.id
_entity.type
_entity.pdbx_description
1 polymer ?
#
loop_
_entity_poly.entity_id
_entity_poly.type
_entity_poly.pdbx_seq_one_letter_code
_entity_poly.pdbx_strand_id
1 'polypeptide(L)'
;LLAAPLWETRGNVPACVRLLSAVIPKASSLIIQNNQLEAVLGIFQKLLAFKKSEVQAFDVLDAIVNSFEPSALDKYFGTILQLLYTKLQGSPADSFKIRFARFYHLVSARLEAGYGADYFIKQSDQLDAGAFAQVYPPFVLAETEKLAKPVDRKTAVVSLTKTLCDSQVFGQKFMKGWANSCRILLSLLANPPAVAAGQGDEIITESSVDDIGFGM
;
A
#
# COMPACT_ATOMS: atom_id res chain seq x y z
N LEU A 1 15.24 -14.44 10.70
CA LEU A 1 13.95 -13.77 10.40
C LEU A 1 13.16 -14.47 9.31
N LEU A 2 13.78 -14.94 8.23
CA LEU A 2 13.06 -15.54 7.11
C LEU A 2 12.64 -17.01 7.32
N ALA A 3 13.05 -17.64 8.43
CA ALA A 3 12.74 -19.04 8.73
C ALA A 3 11.26 -19.20 9.14
N ALA A 4 10.58 -20.19 8.55
CA ALA A 4 9.15 -20.46 8.75
C ALA A 4 8.69 -20.62 10.21
N PRO A 5 9.42 -21.31 11.13
CA PRO A 5 8.95 -21.57 12.49
C PRO A 5 8.70 -20.29 13.31
N LEU A 6 9.45 -19.22 13.03
CA LEU A 6 9.31 -17.95 13.74
C LEU A 6 7.92 -17.32 13.49
N TRP A 7 7.34 -17.58 12.32
CA TRP A 7 6.07 -17.03 11.84
C TRP A 7 4.86 -17.93 12.12
N GLU A 8 5.06 -19.06 12.79
CA GLU A 8 3.97 -19.99 13.17
C GLU A 8 3.35 -19.60 14.52
N THR A 9 4.17 -19.07 15.43
CA THR A 9 3.72 -18.59 16.73
C THR A 9 3.00 -17.25 16.58
N ARG A 10 1.67 -17.25 16.77
CA ARG A 10 0.82 -16.05 16.61
C ARG A 10 1.29 -14.84 17.42
N GLY A 11 1.76 -15.06 18.65
CA GLY A 11 2.26 -13.99 19.52
C GLY A 11 3.51 -13.29 18.97
N ASN A 12 4.29 -13.95 18.11
CA ASN A 12 5.50 -13.39 17.54
C ASN A 12 5.22 -12.50 16.33
N VAL A 13 4.06 -12.66 15.66
CA VAL A 13 3.79 -12.03 14.36
C VAL A 13 3.94 -10.51 14.39
N PRO A 14 3.33 -9.76 15.32
CA PRO A 14 3.47 -8.29 15.32
C PRO A 14 4.91 -7.82 15.48
N ALA A 15 5.67 -8.45 16.39
CA ALA A 15 7.08 -8.12 16.62
C ALA A 15 7.96 -8.48 15.42
N CYS A 16 7.71 -9.65 14.79
CA CYS A 16 8.45 -10.09 13.62
C CYS A 16 8.20 -9.19 12.40
N VAL A 17 6.96 -8.77 12.19
CA VAL A 17 6.61 -7.82 11.12
C VAL A 17 7.31 -6.48 11.36
N ARG A 18 7.24 -5.94 12.57
CA ARG A 18 7.88 -4.66 12.91
C ARG A 18 9.40 -4.73 12.70
N LEU A 19 10.04 -5.80 13.16
CA LEU A 19 11.47 -6.01 12.99
C LEU A 19 11.84 -6.19 11.51
N LEU A 20 11.10 -7.02 10.77
CA LEU A 20 11.36 -7.25 9.34
C LEU A 20 11.21 -5.94 8.55
N SER A 21 10.14 -5.18 8.79
CA SER A 21 9.86 -3.93 8.11
C SER A 21 10.92 -2.85 8.40
N ALA A 22 11.53 -2.87 9.59
CA ALA A 22 12.65 -1.99 9.93
C ALA A 22 13.99 -2.44 9.31
N VAL A 23 14.19 -3.76 9.11
CA VAL A 23 15.42 -4.34 8.55
C VAL A 23 15.48 -4.20 7.04
N ILE A 24 14.36 -4.37 6.32
CA ILE A 24 14.32 -4.32 4.84
C ILE A 24 15.00 -3.06 4.26
N PRO A 25 14.72 -1.83 4.73
CA PRO A 25 15.38 -0.63 4.21
C PRO A 25 16.88 -0.57 4.48
N LYS A 26 17.35 -1.21 5.56
CA LYS A 26 18.78 -1.22 5.93
C LYS A 26 19.56 -2.33 5.25
N ALA A 27 18.88 -3.40 4.84
CA ALA A 27 19.47 -4.59 4.25
C ALA A 27 19.09 -4.80 2.77
N SER A 28 18.48 -3.82 2.11
CA SER A 28 17.94 -3.96 0.75
C SER A 28 18.98 -4.49 -0.25
N SER A 29 20.19 -3.92 -0.25
CA SER A 29 21.30 -4.38 -1.10
C SER A 29 21.68 -5.83 -0.83
N LEU A 30 21.74 -6.24 0.45
CA LEU A 30 22.08 -7.60 0.84
C LEU A 30 20.97 -8.60 0.45
N ILE A 31 19.70 -8.19 0.60
CA ILE A 31 18.53 -9.00 0.24
C ILE A 31 18.56 -9.30 -1.27
N ILE A 32 18.88 -8.33 -2.11
CA ILE A 32 19.00 -8.52 -3.56
C ILE A 32 20.21 -9.41 -3.88
N GLN A 33 21.39 -9.11 -3.34
CA GLN A 33 22.61 -9.88 -3.60
C GLN A 33 22.46 -11.37 -3.22
N ASN A 34 21.74 -11.65 -2.15
CA ASN A 34 21.50 -13.02 -1.67
C ASN A 34 20.23 -13.67 -2.24
N ASN A 35 19.54 -13.05 -3.19
CA ASN A 35 18.27 -13.53 -3.76
C ASN A 35 17.18 -13.84 -2.71
N GLN A 36 17.12 -13.04 -1.64
CA GLN A 36 16.21 -13.27 -0.51
C GLN A 36 14.85 -12.56 -0.65
N LEU A 37 14.66 -11.79 -1.73
CA LEU A 37 13.41 -11.05 -1.95
C LEU A 37 12.18 -11.98 -2.03
N GLU A 38 12.33 -13.15 -2.65
CA GLU A 38 11.24 -14.14 -2.72
C GLU A 38 10.84 -14.67 -1.34
N ALA A 39 11.80 -14.86 -0.44
CA ALA A 39 11.51 -15.27 0.93
C ALA A 39 10.75 -14.18 1.70
N VAL A 40 11.08 -12.90 1.48
CA VAL A 40 10.34 -11.77 2.06
C VAL A 40 8.91 -11.72 1.49
N LEU A 41 8.75 -11.90 0.19
CA LEU A 41 7.44 -11.95 -0.47
C LEU A 41 6.60 -13.16 -0.01
N GLY A 42 7.23 -14.30 0.25
CA GLY A 42 6.59 -15.47 0.84
C GLY A 42 6.03 -15.19 2.23
N ILE A 43 6.71 -14.38 3.04
CA ILE A 43 6.20 -13.92 4.34
C ILE A 43 4.98 -13.02 4.15
N PHE A 44 5.03 -12.06 3.21
CA PHE A 44 3.87 -11.25 2.85
C PHE A 44 2.66 -12.13 2.48
N GLN A 45 2.85 -13.12 1.61
CA GLN A 45 1.79 -14.04 1.20
C GLN A 45 1.23 -14.84 2.39
N LYS A 46 2.09 -15.30 3.31
CA LYS A 46 1.68 -15.99 4.54
C LYS A 46 0.84 -15.08 5.44
N LEU A 47 1.23 -13.83 5.63
CA LEU A 47 0.48 -12.87 6.44
C LEU A 47 -0.87 -12.53 5.82
N LEU A 48 -0.90 -12.34 4.50
CA LEU A 48 -2.11 -12.04 3.74
C LEU A 48 -3.13 -13.20 3.79
N ALA A 49 -2.67 -14.44 3.91
CA ALA A 49 -3.55 -15.60 3.95
C ALA A 49 -4.57 -15.56 5.11
N PHE A 50 -4.21 -14.99 6.26
CA PHE A 50 -5.05 -14.98 7.47
C PHE A 50 -5.61 -13.59 7.80
N LYS A 51 -6.92 -13.51 8.06
CA LYS A 51 -7.63 -12.26 8.40
C LYS A 51 -7.02 -11.50 9.59
N LYS A 52 -6.42 -12.22 10.55
CA LYS A 52 -5.80 -11.61 11.74
C LYS A 52 -4.45 -10.95 11.48
N SER A 53 -3.79 -11.27 10.37
CA SER A 53 -2.45 -10.78 10.02
C SER A 53 -2.42 -9.99 8.69
N GLU A 54 -3.56 -9.86 8.00
CA GLU A 54 -3.62 -9.26 6.67
C GLU A 54 -3.28 -7.77 6.67
N VAL A 55 -3.58 -7.04 7.76
CA VAL A 55 -3.19 -5.63 7.91
C VAL A 55 -1.67 -5.49 8.02
N GLN A 56 -1.02 -6.40 8.76
CA GLN A 56 0.42 -6.44 8.95
C GLN A 56 1.17 -6.85 7.68
N ALA A 57 0.50 -7.57 6.75
CA ALA A 57 1.06 -7.87 5.44
C ALA A 57 1.42 -6.58 4.67
N PHE A 58 0.63 -5.51 4.84
CA PHE A 58 0.90 -4.22 4.23
C PHE A 58 2.13 -3.51 4.82
N ASP A 59 2.48 -3.71 6.11
CA ASP A 59 3.71 -3.10 6.66
C ASP A 59 4.96 -3.64 5.96
N VAL A 60 4.94 -4.95 5.64
CA VAL A 60 5.99 -5.59 4.87
C VAL A 60 6.00 -5.06 3.43
N LEU A 61 4.84 -4.93 2.77
CA LEU A 61 4.76 -4.36 1.42
C LEU A 61 5.26 -2.92 1.37
N ASP A 62 4.92 -2.09 2.35
CA ASP A 62 5.39 -0.71 2.41
C ASP A 62 6.91 -0.68 2.54
N ALA A 63 7.48 -1.51 3.41
CA ALA A 63 8.92 -1.61 3.55
C ALA A 63 9.59 -2.05 2.24
N ILE A 64 8.99 -2.98 1.49
CA ILE A 64 9.46 -3.41 0.18
C ILE A 64 9.44 -2.23 -0.82
N VAL A 65 8.29 -1.59 -1.02
CA VAL A 65 8.14 -0.48 -1.98
C VAL A 65 9.03 0.72 -1.63
N ASN A 66 9.26 0.97 -0.35
CA ASN A 66 10.16 2.04 0.09
C ASN A 66 11.65 1.73 -0.14
N SER A 67 12.03 0.46 -0.29
CA SER A 67 13.43 0.02 -0.24
C SER A 67 13.98 -0.52 -1.55
N PHE A 68 13.11 -0.98 -2.45
CA PHE A 68 13.52 -1.55 -3.73
C PHE A 68 13.05 -0.67 -4.89
N GLU A 69 13.90 -0.57 -5.91
CA GLU A 69 13.55 0.04 -7.19
C GLU A 69 12.50 -0.82 -7.92
N PRO A 70 11.62 -0.21 -8.73
CA PRO A 70 10.57 -0.92 -9.47
C PRO A 70 11.11 -2.08 -10.32
N SER A 71 12.30 -1.92 -10.90
CA SER A 71 12.95 -2.96 -11.72
C SER A 71 13.21 -4.27 -10.96
N ALA A 72 13.48 -4.20 -9.66
CA ALA A 72 13.64 -5.39 -8.83
C ALA A 72 12.28 -6.07 -8.52
N LEU A 73 11.19 -5.31 -8.54
CA LEU A 73 9.83 -5.78 -8.26
C LEU A 73 9.02 -6.14 -9.50
N ASP A 74 9.43 -5.75 -10.71
CA ASP A 74 8.67 -5.92 -11.95
C ASP A 74 8.15 -7.35 -12.14
N LYS A 75 8.99 -8.37 -11.86
CA LYS A 75 8.61 -9.79 -11.99
C LYS A 75 7.64 -10.30 -10.92
N TYR A 76 7.45 -9.55 -9.83
CA TYR A 76 6.64 -9.94 -8.69
C TYR A 76 5.40 -9.07 -8.50
N PHE A 77 5.42 -7.83 -8.98
CA PHE A 77 4.41 -6.84 -8.66
C PHE A 77 3.02 -7.24 -9.19
N GLY A 78 2.94 -7.82 -10.40
CA GLY A 78 1.71 -8.42 -10.91
C GLY A 78 1.11 -9.46 -9.95
N THR A 79 1.92 -10.40 -9.45
CA THR A 79 1.50 -11.39 -8.45
C THR A 79 1.06 -10.76 -7.13
N ILE A 80 1.76 -9.71 -6.66
CA ILE A 80 1.35 -8.96 -5.46
C ILE A 80 -0.05 -8.36 -5.66
N LEU A 81 -0.29 -7.71 -6.81
CA LEU A 81 -1.60 -7.15 -7.13
C LEU A 81 -2.67 -8.23 -7.25
N GLN A 82 -2.37 -9.37 -7.88
CA GLN A 82 -3.29 -10.49 -8.02
C GLN A 82 -3.79 -10.97 -6.65
N LEU A 83 -2.86 -11.16 -5.71
CA LEU A 83 -3.18 -11.60 -4.36
C LEU A 83 -4.04 -10.57 -3.61
N LEU A 84 -3.72 -9.29 -3.73
CA LEU A 84 -4.49 -8.21 -3.11
C LEU A 84 -5.90 -8.10 -3.72
N TYR A 85 -6.03 -8.17 -5.04
CA TYR A 85 -7.32 -8.06 -5.73
C TYR A 85 -8.22 -9.25 -5.43
N THR A 86 -7.65 -10.46 -5.35
CA THR A 86 -8.37 -11.66 -4.92
C THR A 86 -8.98 -11.48 -3.53
N LYS A 87 -8.27 -10.81 -2.61
CA LYS A 87 -8.81 -10.48 -1.28
C LYS A 87 -9.92 -9.42 -1.34
N LEU A 88 -9.78 -8.42 -2.21
CA LEU A 88 -10.79 -7.37 -2.40
C LEU A 88 -12.11 -7.90 -2.99
N GLN A 89 -12.06 -8.92 -3.84
CA GLN A 89 -13.25 -9.54 -4.44
C GLN A 89 -14.13 -10.30 -3.44
N GLY A 90 -13.59 -10.65 -2.26
CA GLY A 90 -14.36 -11.29 -1.19
C GLY A 90 -15.20 -10.31 -0.38
N SER A 91 -15.19 -10.49 0.94
CA SER A 91 -15.77 -9.52 1.90
C SER A 91 -14.63 -8.96 2.78
N PRO A 92 -13.79 -8.05 2.25
CA PRO A 92 -12.65 -7.52 2.98
C PRO A 92 -13.11 -6.64 4.14
N ALA A 93 -12.36 -6.69 5.25
CA ALA A 93 -12.55 -5.77 6.36
C ALA A 93 -12.24 -4.32 5.93
N ASP A 94 -12.85 -3.33 6.59
CA ASP A 94 -12.62 -1.93 6.24
C ASP A 94 -11.16 -1.51 6.45
N SER A 95 -10.50 -2.07 7.48
CA SER A 95 -9.05 -1.90 7.69
C SER A 95 -8.24 -2.38 6.48
N PHE A 96 -8.63 -3.48 5.84
CA PHE A 96 -7.97 -3.97 4.63
C PHE A 96 -8.14 -3.00 3.46
N LYS A 97 -9.35 -2.48 3.26
CA LYS A 97 -9.64 -1.53 2.17
C LYS A 97 -8.84 -0.23 2.35
N ILE A 98 -8.80 0.31 3.56
CA ILE A 98 -8.02 1.50 3.90
C ILE A 98 -6.52 1.26 3.65
N ARG A 99 -6.00 0.11 4.07
CA ARG A 99 -4.59 -0.25 3.87
C ARG A 99 -4.25 -0.47 2.40
N PHE A 100 -5.18 -1.00 1.61
CA PHE A 100 -5.04 -1.09 0.16
C PHE A 100 -5.00 0.30 -0.50
N ALA A 101 -5.89 1.22 -0.13
CA ALA A 101 -5.88 2.60 -0.62
C ALA A 101 -4.55 3.29 -0.31
N ARG A 102 -4.07 3.14 0.93
CA ARG A 102 -2.76 3.64 1.37
C ARG A 102 -1.61 3.05 0.56
N PHE A 103 -1.63 1.74 0.29
CA PHE A 103 -0.63 1.07 -0.55
C PHE A 103 -0.61 1.63 -1.98
N TYR A 104 -1.78 1.82 -2.60
CA TYR A 104 -1.87 2.49 -3.90
C TYR A 104 -1.24 3.88 -3.85
N HIS A 105 -1.57 4.69 -2.83
CA HIS A 105 -1.03 6.04 -2.70
C HIS A 105 0.48 6.04 -2.48
N LEU A 106 1.02 5.09 -1.71
CA LEU A 106 2.46 4.93 -1.53
C LEU A 106 3.17 4.67 -2.86
N VAL A 107 2.65 3.74 -3.68
CA VAL A 107 3.25 3.40 -4.98
C VAL A 107 3.12 4.58 -5.95
N SER A 108 1.93 5.15 -6.08
CA SER A 108 1.68 6.21 -7.07
C SER A 108 2.31 7.56 -6.71
N ALA A 109 2.59 7.85 -5.44
CA ALA A 109 3.29 9.06 -5.03
C ALA A 109 4.79 9.06 -5.36
N ARG A 110 5.39 7.89 -5.67
CA ARG A 110 6.85 7.70 -5.85
C ARG A 110 7.29 7.73 -7.32
N LEU A 111 6.76 8.68 -8.08
CA LEU A 111 7.04 8.83 -9.52
C LEU A 111 8.55 8.94 -9.83
N GLU A 112 9.29 9.65 -8.98
CA GLU A 112 10.73 9.91 -9.15
C GLU A 112 11.59 8.66 -8.96
N ALA A 113 11.08 7.68 -8.22
CA ALA A 113 11.70 6.36 -8.08
C ALA A 113 11.28 5.39 -9.21
N GLY A 114 10.57 5.87 -10.24
CA GLY A 114 10.08 5.05 -11.35
C GLY A 114 8.80 4.25 -11.05
N TYR A 115 8.20 4.45 -9.87
CA TYR A 115 6.82 4.01 -9.63
C TYR A 115 5.84 5.04 -10.23
N GLY A 116 4.60 5.08 -9.74
CA GLY A 116 3.57 5.97 -10.25
C GLY A 116 2.27 5.25 -10.57
N ALA A 117 1.25 6.04 -10.93
CA ALA A 117 -0.03 5.50 -11.37
C ALA A 117 0.14 4.68 -12.66
N ASP A 118 0.93 5.15 -13.63
CA ASP A 118 1.18 4.42 -14.89
C ASP A 118 1.85 3.06 -14.63
N TYR A 119 2.81 3.00 -13.70
CA TYR A 119 3.42 1.74 -13.27
C TYR A 119 2.37 0.80 -12.66
N PHE A 120 1.56 1.29 -11.73
CA PHE A 120 0.53 0.48 -11.07
C PHE A 120 -0.52 -0.03 -12.08
N ILE A 121 -0.97 0.82 -13.00
CA ILE A 121 -1.90 0.46 -14.08
C ILE A 121 -1.26 -0.60 -14.98
N LYS A 122 -0.01 -0.40 -15.43
CA LYS A 122 0.71 -1.38 -16.26
C LYS A 122 0.80 -2.75 -15.60
N GLN A 123 1.09 -2.80 -14.29
CA GLN A 123 1.16 -4.06 -13.56
C GLN A 123 -0.23 -4.68 -13.35
N SER A 124 -1.28 -3.85 -13.20
CA SER A 124 -2.68 -4.31 -13.13
C SER A 124 -3.16 -4.90 -14.45
N ASP A 125 -2.80 -4.27 -15.57
CA ASP A 125 -3.18 -4.67 -16.94
C ASP A 125 -2.60 -6.06 -17.31
N GLN A 126 -1.56 -6.53 -16.62
CA GLN A 126 -1.03 -7.90 -16.78
C GLN A 126 -2.00 -8.97 -16.26
N LEU A 127 -2.89 -8.61 -15.33
CA LEU A 127 -3.87 -9.52 -14.75
C LEU A 127 -5.14 -9.56 -15.60
N ASP A 128 -5.67 -8.38 -15.91
CA ASP A 128 -6.79 -8.15 -16.82
C ASP A 128 -6.78 -6.67 -17.22
N ALA A 129 -7.12 -6.37 -18.48
CA ALA A 129 -7.09 -5.00 -19.02
C ALA A 129 -8.07 -4.03 -18.31
N GLY A 130 -9.07 -4.55 -17.59
CA GLY A 130 -10.01 -3.79 -16.78
C GLY A 130 -9.74 -3.83 -15.27
N ALA A 131 -8.72 -4.56 -14.81
CA ALA A 131 -8.50 -4.83 -13.38
C ALA A 131 -8.37 -3.54 -12.56
N PHE A 132 -7.60 -2.56 -13.04
CA PHE A 132 -7.43 -1.28 -12.36
C PHE A 132 -8.76 -0.53 -12.18
N ALA A 133 -9.62 -0.53 -13.21
CA ALA A 133 -10.92 0.15 -13.16
C ALA A 133 -11.88 -0.48 -12.15
N GLN A 134 -11.72 -1.77 -11.87
CA GLN A 134 -12.53 -2.48 -10.88
C GLN A 134 -12.14 -2.15 -9.44
N VAL A 135 -10.89 -1.73 -9.19
CA VAL A 135 -10.41 -1.47 -7.83
C VAL A 135 -10.25 0.00 -7.49
N TYR A 136 -9.97 0.86 -8.47
CA TYR A 136 -9.63 2.25 -8.22
C TYR A 136 -10.81 3.06 -7.63
N PRO A 137 -12.01 3.12 -8.24
CA PRO A 137 -13.12 3.83 -7.62
C PRO A 137 -13.59 3.25 -6.27
N PRO A 138 -13.86 1.93 -6.13
CA PRO A 138 -14.48 1.39 -4.91
C PRO A 138 -13.51 1.18 -3.74
N PHE A 139 -12.20 1.03 -3.99
CA PHE A 139 -11.24 0.73 -2.91
C PHE A 139 -10.13 1.75 -2.77
N VAL A 140 -9.79 2.51 -3.80
CA VAL A 140 -8.89 3.66 -3.64
C VAL A 140 -9.71 4.89 -3.29
N LEU A 141 -10.49 5.43 -4.24
CA LEU A 141 -11.17 6.72 -4.06
C LEU A 141 -12.16 6.74 -2.89
N ALA A 142 -12.97 5.68 -2.73
CA ALA A 142 -13.97 5.60 -1.66
C ALA A 142 -13.35 5.55 -0.24
N GLU A 143 -12.09 5.15 -0.13
CA GLU A 143 -11.39 4.95 1.15
C GLU A 143 -10.37 6.06 1.43
N THR A 144 -9.93 6.80 0.42
CA THR A 144 -8.94 7.87 0.53
C THR A 144 -9.32 8.94 1.57
N GLU A 145 -10.58 9.39 1.62
CA GLU A 145 -11.00 10.43 2.57
C GLU A 145 -10.99 9.95 4.02
N LYS A 146 -11.05 8.63 4.25
CA LYS A 146 -11.03 7.98 5.56
C LYS A 146 -9.62 7.85 6.15
N LEU A 147 -8.58 8.19 5.40
CA LEU A 147 -7.21 8.22 5.92
C LEU A 147 -7.12 9.24 7.07
N ALA A 148 -6.95 8.74 8.29
CA ALA A 148 -6.91 9.55 9.50
C ALA A 148 -5.50 10.12 9.79
N LYS A 149 -4.44 9.37 9.46
CA LYS A 149 -3.06 9.77 9.74
C LYS A 149 -2.62 10.92 8.81
N PRO A 150 -2.05 12.02 9.35
CA PRO A 150 -1.61 13.14 8.53
C PRO A 150 -0.60 12.77 7.44
N VAL A 151 0.34 11.88 7.73
CA VAL A 151 1.36 11.41 6.75
C VAL A 151 0.70 10.66 5.59
N ASP A 152 -0.29 9.83 5.87
CA ASP A 152 -0.99 9.06 4.85
C ASP A 152 -1.84 9.97 3.96
N ARG A 153 -2.51 10.98 4.56
CA ARG A 153 -3.24 12.01 3.80
C ARG A 153 -2.32 12.84 2.91
N LYS A 154 -1.16 13.26 3.42
CA LYS A 154 -0.15 13.98 2.61
C LYS A 154 0.31 13.12 1.44
N THR A 155 0.58 11.85 1.68
CA THR A 155 0.96 10.89 0.63
C THR A 155 -0.17 10.75 -0.41
N ALA A 156 -1.42 10.65 0.02
CA ALA A 156 -2.58 10.58 -0.87
C ALA A 156 -2.75 11.84 -1.73
N VAL A 157 -2.54 13.04 -1.16
CA VAL A 157 -2.55 14.31 -1.90
C VAL A 157 -1.47 14.32 -2.98
N VAL A 158 -0.23 13.94 -2.65
CA VAL A 158 0.87 13.87 -3.63
C VAL A 158 0.57 12.83 -4.71
N SER A 159 0.10 11.65 -4.31
CA SER A 159 -0.30 10.56 -5.21
C SER A 159 -1.37 11.00 -6.21
N LEU A 160 -2.46 11.61 -5.74
CA LEU A 160 -3.55 12.06 -6.61
C LEU A 160 -3.10 13.20 -7.53
N THR A 161 -2.29 14.13 -7.01
CA THR A 161 -1.72 15.22 -7.83
C THR A 161 -0.90 14.64 -8.98
N LYS A 162 0.02 13.70 -8.70
CA LYS A 162 0.83 13.05 -9.72
C LYS A 162 0.00 12.20 -10.68
N THR A 163 -1.02 11.51 -10.16
CA THR A 163 -1.97 10.75 -10.99
C THR A 163 -2.75 11.65 -11.96
N LEU A 164 -3.12 12.87 -11.54
CA LEU A 164 -3.91 13.79 -12.35
C LEU A 164 -3.07 14.59 -13.35
N CYS A 165 -1.83 14.91 -12.99
CA CYS A 165 -0.98 15.83 -13.74
C CYS A 165 0.08 15.13 -14.60
N ASP A 166 0.62 13.99 -14.15
CA ASP A 166 1.80 13.37 -14.76
C ASP A 166 1.50 12.03 -15.45
N SER A 167 0.46 11.32 -15.02
CA SER A 167 0.10 10.00 -15.53
C SER A 167 -0.58 10.08 -16.89
N GLN A 168 0.13 9.64 -17.94
CA GLN A 168 -0.39 9.65 -19.31
C GLN A 168 -1.44 8.56 -19.50
N VAL A 169 -1.20 7.37 -18.94
CA VAL A 169 -2.13 6.24 -19.10
C VAL A 169 -3.44 6.53 -18.38
N PHE A 170 -3.38 7.11 -17.18
CA PHE A 170 -4.59 7.49 -16.45
C PHE A 170 -5.38 8.58 -17.18
N GLY A 171 -4.69 9.64 -17.63
CA GLY A 171 -5.30 10.73 -18.39
C GLY A 171 -5.99 10.27 -19.69
N GLN A 172 -5.48 9.24 -20.35
CA GLN A 172 -6.04 8.74 -21.62
C GLN A 172 -7.11 7.65 -21.42
N LYS A 173 -6.81 6.61 -20.64
CA LYS A 173 -7.71 5.46 -20.46
C LYS A 173 -8.84 5.72 -19.47
N PHE A 174 -8.59 6.55 -18.45
CA PHE A 174 -9.50 6.75 -17.32
C PHE A 174 -9.97 8.21 -17.19
N MET A 175 -10.20 8.90 -18.32
CA MET A 175 -10.71 10.28 -18.35
C MET A 175 -11.93 10.51 -17.44
N LYS A 176 -12.86 9.55 -17.40
CA LYS A 176 -14.05 9.63 -16.53
C LYS A 176 -13.70 9.62 -15.04
N GLY A 177 -12.58 8.99 -14.66
CA GLY A 177 -12.07 8.96 -13.29
C GLY A 177 -11.38 10.25 -12.88
N TRP A 178 -10.84 11.02 -13.82
CA TRP A 178 -10.07 12.25 -13.56
C TRP A 178 -10.83 13.25 -12.68
N ALA A 179 -12.08 13.57 -13.05
CA ALA A 179 -12.88 14.55 -12.30
C ALA A 179 -13.15 14.09 -10.85
N ASN A 180 -13.43 12.81 -10.64
CA ASN A 180 -13.69 12.29 -9.30
C ASN A 180 -12.39 12.25 -8.45
N SER A 181 -11.27 11.87 -9.05
CA SER A 181 -9.96 11.91 -8.38
C SER A 181 -9.56 13.33 -7.98
N CYS A 182 -9.82 14.32 -8.84
CA CYS A 182 -9.61 15.74 -8.53
C CYS A 182 -10.53 16.22 -7.40
N ARG A 183 -11.81 15.81 -7.40
CA ARG A 183 -12.74 16.13 -6.30
C ARG A 183 -12.24 15.58 -4.96
N ILE A 184 -11.79 14.32 -4.92
CA ILE A 184 -11.22 13.71 -3.71
C ILE A 184 -9.97 14.47 -3.25
N LEU A 185 -9.06 14.80 -4.18
CA LEU A 185 -7.86 15.59 -3.89
C LEU A 185 -8.21 16.93 -3.23
N LEU A 186 -9.16 17.68 -3.83
CA LEU A 186 -9.61 18.96 -3.28
C LEU A 186 -10.26 18.80 -1.91
N SER A 187 -11.05 17.73 -1.71
CA SER A 187 -11.64 17.42 -0.40
C SER A 187 -10.58 17.15 0.66
N LEU A 188 -9.52 16.40 0.34
CA LEU A 188 -8.42 16.15 1.28
C LEU A 188 -7.71 17.43 1.70
N LEU A 189 -7.56 18.39 0.78
CA LEU A 189 -6.90 19.67 1.01
C LEU A 189 -7.78 20.66 1.78
N ALA A 190 -9.08 20.65 1.49
CA ALA A 190 -10.04 21.56 2.11
C ALA A 190 -10.46 21.12 3.52
N ASN A 191 -10.49 19.81 3.78
CA ASN A 191 -11.03 19.25 5.01
C ASN A 191 -9.94 18.62 5.89
N PRO A 192 -10.00 18.83 7.22
CA PRO A 192 -9.14 18.10 8.14
C PRO A 192 -9.41 16.59 8.07
N PRO A 193 -8.50 15.75 8.61
CA PRO A 193 -8.77 14.32 8.76
C PRO A 193 -10.10 14.09 9.46
N ALA A 194 -10.94 13.21 8.90
CA ALA A 194 -12.11 12.75 9.64
C ALA A 194 -11.62 12.10 10.93
N VAL A 195 -12.20 12.51 12.07
CA VAL A 195 -11.91 11.85 13.34
C VAL A 195 -12.26 10.38 13.15
N ALA A 196 -11.28 9.49 13.37
CA ALA A 196 -11.55 8.06 13.41
C ALA A 196 -12.48 7.80 14.60
N ALA A 197 -13.79 7.92 14.38
CA ALA A 197 -14.76 7.27 15.24
C ALA A 197 -14.32 5.82 15.27
N GLY A 198 -14.07 5.24 16.46
CA GLY A 198 -13.54 3.89 16.64
C GLY A 198 -14.47 2.78 16.14
N GLN A 199 -14.84 2.84 14.87
CA GLN A 199 -15.79 2.01 14.14
C GLN A 199 -15.09 1.00 13.22
N GLY A 200 -13.76 0.87 13.31
CA GLY A 200 -13.01 -0.13 12.56
C GLY A 200 -12.63 -1.32 13.43
N ASP A 201 -12.47 -2.49 12.80
CA ASP A 201 -11.78 -3.67 13.37
C ASP A 201 -10.27 -3.40 13.66
N GLU A 202 -9.82 -2.15 13.55
CA GLU A 202 -8.46 -1.74 13.89
C GLU A 202 -8.31 -1.70 15.41
N ILE A 203 -7.62 -2.71 15.94
CA ILE A 203 -6.87 -2.53 17.19
C ILE A 203 -5.92 -1.37 16.92
N ILE A 204 -6.03 -0.30 17.69
CA ILE A 204 -5.12 0.85 17.69
C ILE A 204 -3.72 0.30 18.00
N THR A 205 -3.01 -0.16 16.97
CA THR A 205 -1.59 -0.47 17.06
C THR A 205 -0.89 0.87 17.02
N GLU A 206 -0.50 1.29 18.22
CA GLU A 206 0.44 2.33 18.60
C GLU A 206 1.03 3.12 17.44
N SER A 207 0.81 4.44 17.53
CA SER A 207 1.58 5.53 16.95
C SER A 207 2.96 5.09 16.48
N SER A 208 3.30 5.35 15.22
CA SER A 208 4.71 5.31 14.85
C SER A 208 5.43 6.29 15.77
N VAL A 209 6.51 5.85 16.40
CA VAL A 209 7.27 6.69 17.35
C VAL A 209 7.81 7.96 16.65
N ASP A 210 7.84 7.94 15.31
CA ASP A 210 8.23 9.05 14.44
C ASP A 210 7.15 10.15 14.32
N ASP A 211 5.90 9.90 14.74
CA ASP A 211 4.83 10.91 14.77
C ASP A 211 4.85 11.78 16.04
N ILE A 212 5.75 11.52 16.98
CA ILE A 212 6.05 12.43 18.12
C ILE A 212 7.27 13.28 17.75
N GLY A 213 7.17 14.00 16.63
CA GLY A 213 8.01 15.16 16.42
C GLY A 213 7.60 16.22 17.43
N PHE A 214 8.39 16.39 18.50
CA PHE A 214 8.25 17.53 19.40
C PHE A 214 8.34 18.79 18.55
N GLY A 215 7.22 19.49 18.40
CA GLY A 215 7.20 20.83 17.88
C GLY A 215 8.09 21.72 18.75
N MET A 216 9.11 22.30 18.13
CA MET A 216 9.68 23.59 18.48
C MET A 216 9.31 24.54 17.34
#